data_AF-A0A1M5SDD0-F1
#
_entry.id   AF-A0A1M5SDD0-F1
#
_cell.length_a   1.000
_cell.length_b   1.000
_cell.length_c   1.000
_cell.angle_alpha   90.00
_cell.angle_beta   90.00
_cell.angle_gamma   90.00
#
_symmetry.space_group_name_H-M   'P 1'
#
loop_
_entity.id
_entity.type
_entity.pdbx_description
1 polymer ?
#
loop_
_entity_poly.entity_id
_entity_poly.type
_entity_poly.pdbx_seq_one_letter_code
_entity_poly.pdbx_strand_id
1 'polypeptide(L)' 'MNIKKIFKKQIAEELMKNGNNFQGTEINRNKIGFLVFLFEDTDKLRSDLDSITLRNKAKF' A
#
# COMPACT_ATOMS: atom_id res chain seq x y z
N MET A 1 -1.14 -10.46 -14.14
CA MET A 1 -1.61 -9.88 -12.86
C MET A 1 -0.53 -8.93 -12.38
N ASN A 2 -0.82 -7.63 -12.30
CA ASN A 2 0.18 -6.63 -11.88
C ASN A 2 0.12 -6.47 -10.36
N ILE A 3 1.29 -6.42 -9.71
CA ILE A 3 1.40 -6.26 -8.27
C ILE A 3 1.98 -4.88 -7.95
N LYS A 4 1.30 -4.14 -7.08
CA LYS A 4 1.80 -2.91 -6.49
C LYS A 4 2.37 -3.20 -5.10
N LYS A 5 3.58 -2.68 -4.86
CA LYS A 5 4.29 -2.80 -3.58
C LYS A 5 4.07 -1.57 -2.72
N ILE A 6 3.61 -1.77 -1.48
CA ILE A 6 3.38 -0.73 -0.48
C ILE A 6 4.31 -0.98 0.70
N PHE A 7 5.17 -0.01 1.00
CA PHE A 7 6.22 -0.15 2.03
C PHE A 7 5.83 0.44 3.39
N LYS A 8 4.77 1.25 3.44
CA LYS A 8 4.29 1.89 4.67
C LYS A 8 3.11 1.12 5.24
N LYS A 9 3.27 0.59 6.47
CA LYS A 9 2.24 -0.18 7.17
C LYS A 9 0.91 0.58 7.30
N GLN A 10 0.94 1.85 7.71
CA GLN A 10 -0.27 2.68 7.85
C GLN A 10 -1.05 2.80 6.54
N ILE A 11 -0.36 3.01 5.41
CA ILE A 11 -1.01 3.09 4.09
C ILE A 11 -1.60 1.72 3.72
N ALA A 12 -0.87 0.63 3.95
CA ALA A 12 -1.36 -0.71 3.66
C ALA A 12 -2.63 -1.05 4.46
N GLU A 13 -2.67 -0.70 5.75
CA GLU A 13 -3.84 -0.89 6.60
C GLU A 13 -5.06 -0.08 6.11
N GLU A 14 -4.87 1.16 5.68
CA GLU A 14 -5.94 1.96 5.07
C GLU A 14 -6.44 1.35 3.75
N LEU A 15 -5.53 0.90 2.88
CA LEU A 15 -5.90 0.24 1.63
C LEU A 15 -6.69 -1.05 1.86
N MET A 16 -6.33 -1.84 2.88
CA MET A 16 -7.09 -3.03 3.28
C MET A 16 -8.48 -2.65 3.79
N LYS A 17 -8.59 -1.60 4.63
CA LYS A 17 -9.89 -1.09 5.12
C LYS A 17 -10.79 -0.59 3.99
N ASN A 18 -10.20 -0.03 2.94
CA ASN A 18 -10.92 0.39 1.74
C ASN A 18 -11.30 -0.79 0.82
N GLY A 19 -10.96 -2.03 1.18
CA GLY A 19 -11.28 -3.22 0.40
C GLY A 19 -10.47 -3.34 -0.89
N ASN A 20 -9.20 -2.96 -0.88
CA ASN A 20 -8.28 -3.26 -1.98
C ASN A 20 -7.80 -4.71 -1.90
N ASN A 21 -7.53 -5.32 -3.05
CA ASN A 21 -7.18 -6.74 -3.13
C ASN A 21 -5.75 -7.00 -2.61
N PHE A 22 -5.64 -7.44 -1.36
CA PHE A 22 -4.39 -7.76 -0.70
C PHE A 22 -3.91 -9.16 -1.08
N GLN A 23 -2.70 -9.25 -1.63
CA GLN A 23 -2.11 -10.49 -2.15
C GLN A 23 -1.18 -11.16 -1.12
N GLY A 24 -0.67 -10.40 -0.15
CA GLY A 24 0.23 -10.92 0.88
C GLY A 24 1.35 -9.96 1.24
N THR A 25 2.38 -10.50 1.90
CA THR A 25 3.57 -9.74 2.30
C THR A 25 4.85 -10.42 1.86
N GLU A 26 5.88 -9.64 1.58
CA GLU A 26 7.24 -10.13 1.35
C GLU A 26 8.24 -9.41 2.26
N ILE A 27 9.40 -10.03 2.48
CA ILE A 27 10.50 -9.42 3.22
C ILE A 27 11.15 -8.33 2.36
N ASN A 28 11.35 -7.15 2.94
CA ASN A 28 12.11 -6.09 2.28
C ASN A 28 13.60 -6.46 2.23
N ARG A 29 14.10 -6.81 1.05
CA ARG A 29 15.51 -7.18 0.83
C ARG A 29 16.50 -6.07 1.17
N ASN A 30 16.07 -4.80 1.06
CA ASN A 30 16.93 -3.65 1.34
C ASN A 30 16.93 -3.25 2.82
N LYS A 31 15.92 -3.70 3.58
CA LYS A 31 15.78 -3.33 5.00
C LYS A 31 15.23 -4.52 5.78
N ILE A 32 16.14 -5.33 6.28
CA ILE A 32 15.82 -6.52 7.09
C ILE A 32 14.95 -6.10 8.27
N GLY A 33 13.88 -6.85 8.52
CA GLY A 33 12.87 -6.55 9.54
C GLY A 33 11.68 -5.70 9.06
N PHE A 34 11.70 -5.21 7.81
CA PHE A 34 10.57 -4.51 7.22
C PHE A 34 9.79 -5.41 6.27
N LEU A 35 8.46 -5.34 6.33
CA LEU A 35 7.57 -6.04 5.41
C LEU A 35 7.12 -5.10 4.29
N VAL A 36 7.01 -5.65 3.09
CA VAL A 36 6.39 -5.01 1.93
C VAL A 36 5.03 -5.65 1.73
N PHE A 37 3.98 -4.84 1.62
CA PHE A 37 2.61 -5.28 1.41
C PHE A 37 2.31 -5.29 -0.09
N LEU A 38 1.78 -6.40 -0.57
CA LEU A 38 1.51 -6.65 -1.98
C LEU A 38 0.01 -6.51 -2.24
N PHE A 39 -0.35 -5.68 -3.21
CA PHE A 39 -1.73 -5.49 -3.66
C PHE A 39 -1.84 -5.72 -5.16
N GLU A 40 -3.00 -6.12 -5.63
CA GLU A 40 -3.30 -6.12 -7.06
C GLU A 40 -3.37 -4.69 -7.58
N ASP A 41 -2.60 -4.39 -8.63
CA ASP A 41 -2.57 -3.07 -9.26
C ASP A 41 -3.85 -2.85 -10.07
N THR A 42 -4.77 -2.11 -9.48
CA THR A 42 -6.08 -1.74 -10.05
C THR A 42 -6.22 -0.23 -10.06
N ASP A 43 -7.11 0.30 -10.91
CA ASP A 43 -7.38 1.75 -10.93
C ASP A 43 -7.92 2.26 -9.59
N LYS A 44 -8.73 1.44 -8.91
CA LYS A 44 -9.18 1.70 -7.54
C LYS A 44 -8.01 1.86 -6.57
N LEU A 45 -7.05 0.92 -6.59
CA LEU A 45 -5.86 0.99 -5.73
C LEU A 45 -5.09 2.30 -5.94
N ARG A 46 -4.92 2.72 -7.20
CA ARG A 46 -4.21 3.96 -7.55
C ARG A 46 -4.94 5.19 -7.02
N SER A 47 -6.24 5.27 -7.24
CA SER A 47 -7.09 6.36 -6.73
C SER A 47 -7.08 6.46 -5.21
N ASP A 48 -7.20 5.32 -4.52
CA ASP A 48 -7.14 5.27 -3.06
C ASP A 48 -5.76 5.69 -2.54
N LEU A 49 -4.69 5.20 -3.17
CA LEU A 49 -3.32 5.54 -2.80
C LEU A 49 -3.02 7.03 -2.96
N ASP A 50 -3.49 7.65 -4.04
CA ASP A 50 -3.34 9.08 -4.28
C ASP A 50 -4.10 9.88 -3.21
N SER A 51 -5.35 9.50 -2.92
CA SER A 51 -6.19 10.13 -1.90
C SER A 51 -5.57 10.06 -0.50
N ILE A 52 -5.05 8.88 -0.12
CA ILE A 52 -4.35 8.66 1.15
C ILE A 52 -3.08 9.51 1.23
N THR A 53 -2.31 9.55 0.14
CA THR A 53 -1.05 10.30 0.08
C THR A 53 -1.28 11.81 0.16
N LEU A 54 -2.29 12.33 -0.54
CA LEU A 54 -2.72 13.73 -0.47
C LEU A 54 -3.15 14.12 0.94
N ARG A 55 -3.99 13.29 1.57
CA ARG A 55 -4.43 13.50 2.96
C ARG A 55 -3.26 13.54 3.96
N ASN A 56 -2.26 12.69 3.77
CA ASN A 56 -1.09 12.65 4.65
C ASN A 56 -0.13 13.83 4.42
N LYS A 57 -0.11 14.43 3.23
CA LYS A 57 0.65 15.67 2.96
C LYS A 57 -0.02 16.90 3.58
N ALA A 58 -1.35 16.96 3.56
CA ALA A 58 -2.12 18.10 4.09
C ALA A 58 -2.12 18.22 5.64
N LYS A 59 -1.53 17.26 6.35
CA LYS A 59 -1.38 17.28 7.81
C LYS A 59 -0.10 17.98 8.29
N PHE A 60 0.71 18.53 7.39
CA PHE A 60 1.95 19.25 7.69
C PHE A 60 1.89 20.68 7.18
#